data_AF-A0A3B8YDZ1-F1
#
_entry.id   AF-A0A3B8YDZ1-F1
#
_cell.length_a   1.000
_cell.length_b   1.000
_cell.length_c   1.000
_cell.angle_alpha   90.00
_cell.angle_beta   90.00
_cell.angle_gamma   90.00
#
_symmetry.space_group_name_H-M   'P 1'
#
loop_
_entity.id
_entity.type
_entity.pdbx_description
1 polymer ?
#
loop_
_entity_poly.entity_id
_entity_poly.type
_entity_poly.pdbx_seq_one_letter_code
_entity_poly.pdbx_strand_id
1 'polypeptide(L)'
;MTYSLRKITLATSAIALTLSLVPTTSVQAAMITYSFSGTTDSGSLNNESYSGTFSFDDSDLTGSFLEFLPILDVTFKFLGTTFDQSDAVATPTANFSFGQFLGLSYSVDNFEPTFSIIAGFPSINDAYFAYDTNTGNAGTGNISYSTVNSVPEPLTILG
;
A
#
# COMPACT_ATOMS: atom_id res chain seq x y z
N MET A 1 -26.10 -65.58 57.98
CA MET A 1 -25.59 -64.20 58.01
C MET A 1 -24.41 -64.12 57.05
N THR A 2 -24.67 -63.60 55.86
CA THR A 2 -23.83 -63.68 54.65
C THR A 2 -22.89 -62.48 54.59
N TYR A 3 -21.58 -62.70 54.45
CA TYR A 3 -20.60 -61.65 54.21
C TYR A 3 -20.34 -61.54 52.70
N SER A 4 -20.55 -60.36 52.13
CA SER A 4 -20.35 -60.06 50.70
C SER A 4 -18.95 -59.53 50.45
N LEU A 5 -18.23 -60.12 49.49
CA LEU A 5 -16.96 -59.61 48.97
C LEU A 5 -17.18 -58.34 48.14
N ARG A 6 -16.49 -57.25 48.50
CA ARG A 6 -16.44 -56.03 47.69
C ARG A 6 -15.40 -56.19 46.58
N LYS A 7 -15.84 -56.04 45.33
CA LYS A 7 -14.96 -55.96 44.15
C LYS A 7 -14.32 -54.57 44.12
N ILE A 8 -13.00 -54.52 43.99
CA ILE A 8 -12.25 -53.28 43.74
C ILE A 8 -12.20 -53.10 42.23
N THR A 9 -12.86 -52.07 41.73
CA THR A 9 -12.82 -51.68 40.31
C THR A 9 -11.70 -50.66 40.12
N LEU A 10 -10.72 -51.01 39.28
CA LEU A 10 -9.61 -50.14 38.92
C LEU A 10 -10.03 -49.27 37.72
N ALA A 11 -10.12 -47.95 37.92
CA ALA A 11 -10.42 -47.00 36.87
C ALA A 11 -9.11 -46.45 36.28
N THR A 12 -8.73 -46.92 35.09
CA THR A 12 -7.64 -46.32 34.31
C THR A 12 -8.16 -45.14 33.51
N SER A 13 -7.85 -43.93 33.97
CA SER A 13 -8.08 -42.70 33.22
C SER A 13 -6.96 -42.50 32.20
N ALA A 14 -7.25 -42.68 30.91
CA ALA A 14 -6.35 -42.29 29.84
C ALA A 14 -6.42 -40.76 29.65
N ILE A 15 -5.30 -40.07 29.84
CA ILE A 15 -5.18 -38.64 29.56
C ILE A 15 -4.96 -38.49 28.05
N ALA A 16 -5.96 -37.96 27.34
CA ALA A 16 -5.82 -37.59 25.93
C ALA A 16 -5.07 -36.25 25.85
N LEU A 17 -3.89 -36.24 25.23
CA LEU A 17 -3.17 -35.02 24.89
C LEU A 17 -3.85 -34.40 23.66
N THR A 18 -4.70 -33.41 23.87
CA THR A 18 -5.26 -32.61 22.79
C THR A 18 -4.19 -31.63 22.30
N LEU A 19 -3.68 -31.85 21.09
CA LEU A 19 -2.90 -30.84 20.37
C LEU A 19 -3.85 -29.70 20.02
N SER A 20 -3.82 -28.62 20.79
CA SER A 20 -4.48 -27.38 20.38
C SER A 20 -3.71 -26.84 19.18
N LEU A 21 -4.30 -26.91 17.99
CA LEU A 21 -3.81 -26.15 16.85
C LEU A 21 -3.92 -24.67 17.24
N VAL A 22 -2.80 -24.03 17.53
CA VAL A 22 -2.75 -22.56 17.55
C VAL A 22 -3.05 -22.14 16.12
N PRO A 23 -4.14 -21.40 15.85
CA PRO A 23 -4.34 -20.84 14.53
C PRO A 23 -3.16 -19.91 14.25
N THR A 24 -2.29 -20.30 13.32
CA THR A 24 -1.33 -19.39 12.72
C THR A 24 -2.15 -18.37 11.96
N THR A 25 -2.30 -17.16 12.52
CA THR A 25 -2.92 -16.04 11.83
C THR A 25 -2.06 -15.73 10.61
N SER A 26 -2.51 -16.11 9.41
CA SER A 26 -1.92 -15.56 8.20
C SER A 26 -2.30 -14.08 8.17
N VAL A 27 -1.37 -13.19 8.48
CA VAL A 27 -1.40 -11.83 7.93
C VAL A 27 -1.30 -12.04 6.42
N GLN A 28 -2.43 -12.04 5.73
CA GLN A 28 -2.44 -12.08 4.29
C GLN A 28 -2.21 -10.64 3.84
N ALA A 29 -1.12 -10.42 3.12
CA ALA A 29 -0.85 -9.24 2.29
C ALA A 29 -2.16 -8.61 1.75
N ALA A 30 -2.47 -7.38 2.15
CA ALA A 30 -3.60 -6.66 1.61
C ALA A 30 -3.12 -5.84 0.40
N MET A 31 -3.69 -6.13 -0.76
CA MET A 31 -3.50 -5.27 -1.93
C MET A 31 -4.23 -3.95 -1.68
N ILE A 32 -3.48 -2.87 -1.48
CA ILE A 32 -4.04 -1.53 -1.34
C ILE A 32 -4.04 -0.86 -2.70
N THR A 33 -5.17 -0.27 -3.09
CA THR A 33 -5.28 0.52 -4.33
C THR A 33 -5.67 1.96 -4.02
N TYR A 34 -4.89 2.90 -4.56
CA TYR A 34 -5.20 4.33 -4.55
C TYR A 34 -5.53 4.82 -5.95
N SER A 35 -6.46 5.77 -6.01
CA SER A 35 -6.55 6.71 -7.12
C SER A 35 -5.88 8.01 -6.74
N PHE A 36 -5.38 8.72 -7.74
CA PHE A 36 -4.87 10.07 -7.57
C PHE A 36 -5.28 10.95 -8.74
N SER A 37 -5.38 12.25 -8.48
CA SER A 37 -5.67 13.25 -9.49
C SER A 37 -5.15 14.61 -9.08
N GLY A 38 -5.01 15.48 -10.08
CA GLY A 38 -4.48 16.81 -9.86
C GLY A 38 -4.58 17.69 -11.09
N THR A 39 -4.15 18.92 -10.91
CA THR A 39 -4.01 19.91 -11.98
C THR A 39 -2.67 20.59 -11.84
N THR A 40 -2.01 20.89 -12.95
CA THR A 40 -0.86 21.78 -12.95
C THR A 40 -1.31 23.20 -12.62
N ASP A 41 -0.58 23.88 -11.74
CA ASP A 41 -0.88 25.23 -11.25
C ASP A 41 0.17 26.27 -11.70
N SER A 42 1.23 25.83 -12.38
CA SER A 42 2.29 26.69 -12.89
C SER A 42 2.94 26.17 -14.18
N GLY A 43 3.79 27.00 -14.78
CA GLY A 43 4.51 26.71 -16.03
C GLY A 43 3.64 26.79 -17.29
N SER A 44 4.16 26.29 -18.42
CA SER A 44 3.49 26.39 -19.73
C SER A 44 2.23 25.53 -19.88
N LEU A 45 2.08 24.52 -19.04
CA LEU A 45 0.94 23.59 -19.05
C LEU A 45 -0.11 23.94 -17.98
N ASN A 46 -0.14 25.16 -17.47
CA ASN A 46 -1.07 25.55 -16.40
C ASN A 46 -2.54 25.16 -16.69
N ASN A 47 -3.23 24.62 -15.69
CA ASN A 47 -4.57 24.02 -15.72
C ASN A 47 -4.72 22.70 -16.50
N GLU A 48 -3.63 22.09 -16.97
CA GLU A 48 -3.69 20.72 -17.48
C GLU A 48 -4.01 19.74 -16.34
N SER A 49 -4.92 18.82 -16.62
CA SER A 49 -5.41 17.84 -15.65
C SER A 49 -4.72 16.50 -15.83
N TYR A 50 -4.52 15.79 -14.73
CA TYR A 50 -3.97 14.44 -14.73
C TYR A 50 -4.64 13.58 -13.68
N SER A 51 -4.58 12.27 -13.90
CA SER A 51 -5.18 11.28 -12.99
C SER A 51 -4.56 9.91 -13.17
N GLY A 52 -4.71 9.07 -12.17
CA GLY A 52 -4.21 7.71 -12.23
C GLY A 52 -4.66 6.84 -11.08
N THR A 53 -4.16 5.62 -11.11
CA THR A 53 -4.32 4.63 -10.04
C THR A 53 -3.00 3.91 -9.84
N PHE A 54 -2.73 3.48 -8.62
CA PHE A 54 -1.64 2.57 -8.33
C PHE A 54 -2.02 1.59 -7.23
N SER A 55 -1.33 0.45 -7.18
CA SER A 55 -1.49 -0.56 -6.15
C SER A 55 -0.14 -1.00 -5.58
N PHE A 56 -0.15 -1.44 -4.33
CA PHE A 56 1.01 -2.03 -3.65
C PHE A 56 0.54 -3.06 -2.62
N ASP A 57 1.47 -3.90 -2.19
CA ASP A 57 1.30 -4.86 -1.10
C ASP A 57 1.84 -4.23 0.20
N ASP A 58 1.04 -4.22 1.25
CA ASP A 58 1.37 -3.64 2.55
C ASP A 58 2.00 -4.64 3.55
N SER A 59 2.23 -5.89 3.15
CA SER A 59 2.78 -6.94 4.04
C SER A 59 4.14 -6.61 4.66
N ASP A 60 4.95 -5.79 3.97
CA ASP A 60 6.25 -5.32 4.45
C ASP A 60 6.18 -3.98 5.23
N LEU A 61 4.97 -3.38 5.38
CA LEU A 61 4.80 -2.14 6.13
C LEU A 61 4.88 -2.39 7.64
N THR A 62 5.94 -1.89 8.26
CA THR A 62 6.20 -2.06 9.69
C THR A 62 5.72 -0.88 10.54
N GLY A 63 5.46 0.28 9.91
CA GLY A 63 5.14 1.53 10.60
C GLY A 63 6.37 2.23 11.21
N SER A 64 7.57 1.92 10.73
CA SER A 64 8.84 2.38 11.29
C SER A 64 9.49 3.48 10.44
N PHE A 65 9.85 4.63 11.03
CA PHE A 65 10.54 5.74 10.36
C PHE A 65 10.13 5.92 8.88
N LEU A 66 11.04 5.85 7.91
CA LEU A 66 10.74 5.95 6.48
C LEU A 66 10.71 4.57 5.83
N GLU A 67 9.64 4.31 5.07
CA GLU A 67 9.42 3.04 4.37
C GLU A 67 9.02 3.32 2.92
N PHE A 68 9.49 2.46 2.01
CA PHE A 68 9.27 2.58 0.57
C PHE A 68 8.78 1.24 0.05
N LEU A 69 7.49 1.13 -0.22
CA LEU A 69 6.89 -0.10 -0.73
C LEU A 69 6.85 -0.04 -2.26
N PRO A 70 7.36 -1.06 -2.96
CA PRO A 70 7.34 -1.07 -4.42
C PRO A 70 5.89 -1.12 -4.94
N ILE A 71 5.63 -0.35 -5.98
CA ILE A 71 4.34 -0.38 -6.68
C ILE A 71 4.25 -1.66 -7.52
N LEU A 72 3.06 -2.28 -7.52
CA LEU A 72 2.76 -3.48 -8.29
C LEU A 72 2.17 -3.13 -9.67
N ASP A 73 1.23 -2.19 -9.71
CA ASP A 73 0.68 -1.64 -10.94
C ASP A 73 0.50 -0.13 -10.78
N VAL A 74 0.79 0.63 -11.84
CA VAL A 74 0.46 2.05 -11.94
C VAL A 74 -0.12 2.33 -13.31
N THR A 75 -1.13 3.20 -13.35
CA THR A 75 -1.64 3.80 -14.57
C THR A 75 -1.74 5.30 -14.33
N PHE A 76 -1.09 6.08 -15.17
CA PHE A 76 -1.09 7.54 -15.10
C PHE A 76 -1.51 8.13 -16.43
N LYS A 77 -2.42 9.11 -16.41
CA LYS A 77 -2.90 9.81 -17.60
C LYS A 77 -2.51 11.28 -17.53
N PHE A 78 -1.77 11.73 -18.53
CA PHE A 78 -1.34 13.12 -18.67
C PHE A 78 -1.19 13.47 -20.15
N LEU A 79 -1.70 14.63 -20.56
CA LEU A 79 -1.67 15.12 -21.96
C LEU A 79 -2.22 14.09 -22.97
N GLY A 80 -3.26 13.36 -22.60
CA GLY A 80 -3.87 12.32 -23.44
C GLY A 80 -3.04 11.04 -23.60
N THR A 81 -1.86 10.97 -22.99
CA THR A 81 -1.01 9.77 -22.96
C THR A 81 -1.26 9.00 -21.68
N THR A 82 -1.20 7.66 -21.77
CA THR A 82 -1.27 6.77 -20.60
C THR A 82 0.12 6.17 -20.39
N PHE A 83 0.60 6.27 -19.16
CA PHE A 83 1.88 5.74 -18.70
C PHE A 83 1.65 4.64 -17.68
N ASP A 84 2.55 3.66 -17.66
CA ASP A 84 2.56 2.57 -16.70
C ASP A 84 3.93 2.36 -16.05
N GLN A 85 4.11 1.24 -15.36
CA GLN A 85 5.35 0.95 -14.65
C GLN A 85 6.57 0.80 -15.58
N SER A 86 6.35 0.40 -16.84
CA SER A 86 7.42 0.21 -17.82
C SER A 86 7.99 1.53 -18.35
N ASP A 87 7.26 2.64 -18.20
CA ASP A 87 7.71 3.99 -18.53
C ASP A 87 8.55 4.63 -17.42
N ALA A 88 8.60 4.01 -16.24
CA ALA A 88 9.25 4.59 -15.07
C ALA A 88 10.78 4.60 -15.20
N VAL A 89 11.41 5.70 -14.81
CA VAL A 89 12.88 5.83 -14.75
C VAL A 89 13.49 4.89 -13.70
N ALA A 90 12.73 4.62 -12.64
CA ALA A 90 13.09 3.71 -11.55
C ALA A 90 11.84 3.02 -11.03
N THR A 91 12.02 1.94 -10.25
CA THR A 91 10.90 1.25 -9.59
C THR A 91 10.07 2.25 -8.76
N PRO A 92 8.79 2.47 -9.09
CA PRO A 92 7.95 3.42 -8.37
C PRO A 92 7.67 2.91 -6.95
N THR A 93 7.47 3.83 -6.02
CA THR A 93 7.22 3.47 -4.60
C THR A 93 6.05 4.23 -3.98
N ALA A 94 5.30 3.55 -3.12
CA ALA A 94 4.44 4.17 -2.13
C ALA A 94 5.29 4.48 -0.89
N ASN A 95 5.35 5.76 -0.50
CA ASN A 95 6.22 6.20 0.57
C ASN A 95 5.43 6.37 1.86
N PHE A 96 6.04 6.00 2.99
CA PHE A 96 5.44 6.10 4.32
C PHE A 96 6.41 6.71 5.32
N SER A 97 5.87 7.40 6.31
CA SER A 97 6.60 7.87 7.50
C SER A 97 5.83 7.51 8.77
N PHE A 98 6.42 6.69 9.64
CA PHE A 98 5.77 6.16 10.84
C PHE A 98 4.40 5.55 10.54
N GLY A 99 4.30 4.77 9.45
CA GLY A 99 3.06 4.16 8.96
C GLY A 99 2.07 5.13 8.29
N GLN A 100 2.35 6.44 8.25
CA GLN A 100 1.51 7.42 7.55
C GLN A 100 1.92 7.49 6.08
N PHE A 101 0.94 7.35 5.19
CA PHE A 101 1.15 7.48 3.75
C PHE A 101 1.58 8.91 3.38
N LEU A 102 2.67 9.01 2.60
CA LEU A 102 3.27 10.28 2.15
C LEU A 102 3.00 10.58 0.67
N GLY A 103 2.62 9.59 -0.12
CA GLY A 103 2.40 9.75 -1.55
C GLY A 103 3.12 8.70 -2.40
N LEU A 104 2.93 8.84 -3.70
CA LEU A 104 3.59 8.06 -4.74
C LEU A 104 4.89 8.76 -5.17
N SER A 105 5.96 8.01 -5.37
CA SER A 105 7.14 8.46 -6.13
C SER A 105 7.16 7.77 -7.49
N TYR A 106 6.98 8.53 -8.56
CA TYR A 106 6.90 8.02 -9.93
C TYR A 106 7.43 9.07 -10.91
N SER A 107 8.39 8.71 -11.76
CA SER A 107 9.03 9.63 -12.69
C SER A 107 9.16 9.01 -14.07
N VAL A 108 9.01 9.83 -15.11
CA VAL A 108 9.12 9.44 -16.52
C VAL A 108 9.98 10.48 -17.24
N ASP A 109 11.06 10.04 -17.90
CA ASP A 109 12.03 10.90 -18.59
C ASP A 109 12.15 10.61 -20.11
N ASN A 110 11.40 9.62 -20.61
CA ASN A 110 11.35 9.23 -22.02
C ASN A 110 10.19 9.89 -22.78
N PHE A 111 9.55 10.90 -22.18
CA PHE A 111 8.42 11.65 -22.71
C PHE A 111 8.71 13.16 -22.64
N GLU A 112 8.09 13.95 -23.53
CA GLU A 112 8.15 15.41 -23.50
C GLU A 112 6.75 15.96 -23.19
N PRO A 113 6.56 16.67 -22.06
CA PRO A 113 7.55 16.98 -21.03
C PRO A 113 7.94 15.76 -20.18
N THR A 114 9.15 15.78 -19.62
CA THR A 114 9.47 14.85 -18.52
C THR A 114 8.67 15.23 -17.28
N PHE A 115 8.34 14.27 -16.43
CA PHE A 115 7.57 14.56 -15.23
C PHE A 115 7.89 13.66 -14.06
N SER A 116 7.42 14.10 -12.88
CA SER A 116 7.52 13.36 -11.63
C SER A 116 6.30 13.63 -10.77
N ILE A 117 5.83 12.58 -10.11
CA ILE A 117 5.00 12.64 -8.91
C ILE A 117 5.95 12.46 -7.74
N ILE A 118 5.95 13.42 -6.83
CA ILE A 118 6.86 13.49 -5.69
C ILE A 118 6.01 13.30 -4.43
N ALA A 119 6.34 12.26 -3.65
CA ALA A 119 5.74 12.06 -2.33
C ALA A 119 6.12 13.20 -1.38
N GLY A 120 5.21 13.59 -0.52
CA GLY A 120 5.43 14.66 0.44
C GLY A 120 6.34 14.24 1.60
N PHE A 121 6.89 15.22 2.31
CA PHE A 121 7.62 14.97 3.55
C PHE A 121 7.66 16.24 4.43
N PRO A 122 7.23 16.16 5.71
CA PRO A 122 6.85 14.97 6.47
C PRO A 122 5.38 14.58 6.31
N SER A 123 4.60 15.26 5.46
CA SER A 123 3.16 15.04 5.29
C SER A 123 2.79 14.81 3.82
N ILE A 124 1.72 14.06 3.59
CA ILE A 124 1.10 13.91 2.26
C ILE A 124 0.68 15.25 1.62
N ASN A 125 0.42 16.28 2.42
CA ASN A 125 0.06 17.60 1.91
C ASN A 125 1.20 18.30 1.18
N ASP A 126 2.45 17.84 1.38
CA ASP A 126 3.63 18.34 0.69
C ASP A 126 3.88 17.58 -0.62
N ALA A 127 3.05 16.58 -0.96
CA ALA A 127 3.15 15.85 -2.22
C ALA A 127 2.72 16.74 -3.39
N TYR A 128 3.40 16.60 -4.52
CA TYR A 128 3.13 17.42 -5.70
C TYR A 128 3.55 16.71 -6.99
N PHE A 129 3.03 17.23 -8.10
CA PHE A 129 3.48 16.89 -9.45
C PHE A 129 4.43 17.97 -9.95
N ALA A 130 5.45 17.58 -10.71
CA ALA A 130 6.32 18.49 -11.43
C ALA A 130 6.58 17.97 -12.84
N TYR A 131 6.80 18.91 -13.76
CA TYR A 131 7.23 18.59 -15.12
C TYR A 131 8.29 19.57 -15.60
N ASP A 132 9.10 19.14 -16.55
CA ASP A 132 10.05 19.99 -17.25
C ASP A 132 9.96 19.74 -18.76
N THR A 133 10.00 20.82 -19.52
CA THR A 133 10.02 20.79 -20.98
C THR A 133 11.46 20.97 -21.46
N ASN A 134 11.78 20.43 -22.62
CA ASN A 134 13.06 20.67 -23.29
C ASN A 134 13.29 22.17 -23.64
N THR A 135 12.29 23.03 -23.47
CA THR A 135 12.35 24.48 -23.66
C THR A 135 12.55 25.28 -22.36
N GLY A 136 12.64 24.61 -21.21
CA GLY A 136 12.87 25.25 -19.90
C GLY A 136 11.62 25.88 -19.28
N ASN A 137 10.42 25.43 -19.68
CA ASN A 137 9.14 25.90 -19.16
C ASN A 137 8.57 24.92 -18.12
N ALA A 138 9.38 24.56 -17.13
CA ALA A 138 8.97 23.70 -16.04
C ALA A 138 7.78 24.26 -15.25
N GLY A 139 7.04 23.37 -14.60
CA GLY A 139 5.93 23.73 -13.74
C GLY A 139 5.60 22.64 -12.74
N THR A 140 4.62 22.96 -11.90
CA THR A 140 4.14 22.13 -10.79
C THR A 140 2.64 21.93 -10.86
N GLY A 141 2.13 21.02 -10.04
CA GLY A 141 0.71 20.83 -9.80
C GLY A 141 0.42 20.20 -8.45
N ASN A 142 -0.80 20.43 -7.97
CA ASN A 142 -1.32 19.80 -6.76
C ASN A 142 -1.70 18.33 -7.01
N ILE A 143 -1.50 17.45 -6.04
CA ILE A 143 -1.97 16.06 -6.14
C ILE A 143 -2.83 15.69 -4.94
N SER A 144 -3.89 14.95 -5.20
CA SER A 144 -4.82 14.41 -4.20
C SER A 144 -4.92 12.91 -4.35
N TYR A 145 -5.00 12.19 -3.23
CA TYR A 145 -5.10 10.73 -3.19
C TYR A 145 -6.44 10.29 -2.59
N SER A 146 -6.95 9.15 -3.02
CA SER A 146 -8.14 8.51 -2.43
C SER A 146 -8.01 7.00 -2.51
N THR A 147 -8.33 6.30 -1.43
CA THR A 147 -8.34 4.83 -1.43
C THR A 147 -9.53 4.34 -2.25
N VAL A 148 -9.28 3.47 -3.23
CA VAL A 148 -10.31 2.90 -4.11
C VAL A 148 -10.87 1.62 -3.51
N ASN A 149 -9.99 0.75 -3.02
CA ASN A 149 -10.33 -0.47 -2.31
C ASN A 149 -9.26 -0.72 -1.23
N SER A 150 -9.70 -0.88 0.01
CA SER A 150 -8.94 -1.60 1.05
C SER A 150 -9.73 -2.86 1.32
N VAL A 151 -9.21 -4.03 0.95
CA VAL A 151 -9.83 -5.30 1.38
C VAL A 151 -9.63 -5.37 2.90
N PRO A 152 -10.70 -5.35 3.72
CA PRO A 152 -10.54 -5.36 5.17
C PRO A 152 -9.82 -6.63 5.62
N GLU A 153 -8.81 -6.49 6.47
CA GLU A 153 -8.19 -7.64 7.13
C GLU A 153 -9.25 -8.39 7.95
N PRO A 154 -9.17 -9.73 8.06
CA PRO A 154 -9.99 -10.46 9.00
C PRO A 154 -9.76 -9.93 10.42
N LEU A 155 -10.84 -9.48 11.07
CA LEU A 155 -10.78 -9.00 12.46
C LEU A 155 -10.09 -10.03 13.34
N THR A 156 -9.10 -9.59 14.11
CA THR A 156 -8.53 -10.36 15.21
C THR A 156 -9.65 -10.63 16.22
N ILE A 157 -10.24 -11.81 16.21
CA ILE A 157 -11.05 -12.26 17.34
C ILE A 157 -10.05 -12.58 18.46
N LEU A 158 -9.89 -11.65 19.40
CA LEU A 158 -9.23 -11.95 20.66
C LEU A 158 -10.08 -13.00 21.39
N GLY A 159 -9.61 -14.24 21.38
CA GLY A 159 -10.15 -15.35 22.18
C GLY A 159 -9.61 -15.30 23.60
#